data_AF-A0A419HMF1-F1
#
_entry.id   AF-A0A419HMF1-F1
#
_cell.length_a   1.000
_cell.length_b   1.000
_cell.length_c   1.000
_cell.angle_alpha   90.00
_cell.angle_beta   90.00
_cell.angle_gamma   90.00
#
_symmetry.space_group_name_H-M   'P 1'
#
loop_
_entity.id
_entity.type
_entity.pdbx_description
1 polymer ?
#
loop_
_entity_poly.entity_id
_entity_poly.type
_entity_poly.pdbx_seq_one_letter_code
_entity_poly.pdbx_strand_id
1 'polypeptide(L)'
;MEQHEFLQVDVGSRLSAEDTGGDTLVAAAHQLDQLDTIPRSVVFLAEVVRAGGIERAIGLPEPLPTDAQATLIKDWLRSLRRSDGETADDDRAAAWLNAVADILDLRRRTREGTNEL
;
A
#
# COMPACT_ATOMS: atom_id res chain seq x y z
N MET A 1 -27.72 -19.68 6.75
CA MET A 1 -26.91 -18.48 7.07
C MET A 1 -25.47 -18.92 7.04
N GLU A 2 -24.91 -19.00 5.84
CA GLU A 2 -23.48 -19.30 5.68
C GLU A 2 -22.73 -17.98 5.87
N GLN A 3 -21.96 -17.93 6.94
CA GLN A 3 -21.12 -16.81 7.28
C GLN A 3 -19.99 -16.79 6.23
N HIS A 4 -20.06 -15.83 5.30
CA HIS A 4 -18.93 -15.49 4.45
C HIS A 4 -17.86 -14.89 5.37
N GLU A 5 -17.01 -15.75 5.91
CA GLU A 5 -15.73 -15.39 6.49
C GLU A 5 -14.88 -14.84 5.35
N PHE A 6 -15.07 -13.55 5.04
CA PHE A 6 -14.17 -12.78 4.20
C PHE A 6 -12.84 -12.77 4.94
N LEU A 7 -11.97 -13.70 4.57
CA LEU A 7 -10.57 -13.74 4.95
C LEU A 7 -9.98 -12.38 4.56
N GLN A 8 -9.94 -11.45 5.51
CA GLN A 8 -9.20 -10.20 5.35
C GLN A 8 -7.76 -10.63 5.07
N VAL A 9 -7.33 -10.49 3.82
CA VAL A 9 -5.94 -10.70 3.45
C VAL A 9 -5.15 -9.63 4.18
N ASP A 10 -4.55 -10.00 5.30
CA ASP A 10 -3.65 -9.13 6.03
C ASP A 10 -2.35 -9.03 5.24
N VAL A 11 -2.29 -8.01 4.38
CA VAL A 11 -1.10 -7.64 3.62
C VAL A 11 0.06 -7.41 4.58
N GLY A 12 -0.20 -6.83 5.77
CA GLY A 12 0.81 -6.58 6.80
C GLY A 12 1.56 -7.84 7.24
N SER A 13 0.88 -8.95 7.49
CA SER A 13 1.52 -10.21 7.89
C SER A 13 2.25 -10.93 6.74
N ARG A 14 1.85 -10.70 5.48
CA ARG A 14 2.42 -11.41 4.31
C ARG A 14 3.67 -10.74 3.72
N LEU A 15 3.98 -9.52 4.14
CA LEU A 15 5.14 -8.76 3.66
C LEU A 15 6.51 -9.28 4.17
N SER A 16 6.52 -10.37 4.95
CA SER A 16 7.74 -10.96 5.51
C SER A 16 8.64 -11.58 4.42
N ALA A 17 9.74 -10.87 4.18
CA ALA A 17 11.02 -11.26 3.59
C ALA A 17 11.09 -11.72 2.11
N GLU A 18 10.23 -12.61 1.61
CA GLU A 18 10.47 -13.24 0.28
C GLU A 18 9.38 -12.98 -0.76
N ASP A 19 8.20 -12.49 -0.38
CA ASP A 19 7.03 -12.46 -1.26
C ASP A 19 6.46 -11.05 -1.48
N THR A 20 7.24 -10.21 -2.17
CA THR A 20 6.68 -9.07 -2.93
C THR A 20 6.07 -9.59 -4.23
N GLY A 21 5.32 -10.70 -4.16
CA GLY A 21 4.62 -11.29 -5.29
C GLY A 21 3.43 -10.44 -5.71
N GLY A 22 2.95 -10.68 -6.94
CA GLY A 22 1.82 -9.93 -7.51
C GLY A 22 0.56 -9.93 -6.63
N ASP A 23 0.32 -10.98 -5.85
CA ASP A 23 -0.87 -11.10 -5.00
C ASP A 23 -0.90 -10.07 -3.87
N THR A 24 0.24 -9.75 -3.24
CA THR A 24 0.28 -8.74 -2.17
C THR A 24 0.06 -7.34 -2.72
N LEU A 25 0.57 -7.06 -3.93
CA LEU A 25 0.33 -5.81 -4.64
C LEU A 25 -1.15 -5.63 -4.99
N VAL A 26 -1.80 -6.66 -5.54
CA VAL A 26 -3.22 -6.63 -5.91
C VAL A 26 -4.11 -6.48 -4.66
N ALA A 27 -3.80 -7.21 -3.58
CA ALA A 27 -4.54 -7.11 -2.32
C ALA A 27 -4.42 -5.71 -1.70
N ALA A 28 -3.22 -5.14 -1.66
CA ALA A 28 -2.98 -3.79 -1.15
C ALA A 28 -3.72 -2.72 -1.99
N ALA A 29 -3.61 -2.81 -3.32
CA ALA A 29 -4.33 -1.92 -4.22
C ALA A 29 -5.85 -2.04 -4.04
N HIS A 30 -6.37 -3.25 -3.85
CA HIS A 30 -7.78 -3.45 -3.54
C HIS A 30 -8.19 -2.78 -2.22
N GLN A 31 -7.42 -2.94 -1.15
CA GLN A 31 -7.73 -2.35 0.15
C GLN A 31 -7.73 -0.82 0.10
N LEU A 32 -6.78 -0.20 -0.64
CA LEU A 32 -6.76 1.24 -0.83
C LEU A 32 -7.91 1.75 -1.72
N ASP A 33 -8.30 0.98 -2.73
CA ASP A 33 -9.45 1.26 -3.60
C ASP A 33 -10.77 1.27 -2.80
N GLN A 34 -10.94 0.35 -1.85
CA GLN A 34 -12.09 0.32 -0.94
C GLN A 34 -12.14 1.54 0.01
N LEU A 35 -11.03 2.25 0.18
CA LEU A 35 -10.92 3.47 0.97
C LEU A 35 -10.91 4.74 0.10
N ASP A 36 -11.28 4.64 -1.18
CA ASP A 36 -11.29 5.74 -2.15
C ASP A 36 -9.93 6.46 -2.28
N THR A 37 -8.83 5.75 -2.02
CA THR A 37 -7.49 6.33 -2.05
C THR A 37 -7.15 6.79 -3.47
N ILE A 38 -6.56 7.98 -3.60
CA ILE A 38 -6.10 8.50 -4.88
C ILE A 38 -4.69 7.94 -5.17
N PRO A 39 -4.43 7.33 -6.34
CA PRO A 39 -3.12 6.77 -6.68
C PRO A 39 -1.95 7.74 -6.45
N ARG A 40 -2.16 9.02 -6.80
CA ARG A 40 -1.16 10.08 -6.64
C ARG A 40 -0.69 10.26 -5.19
N SER A 41 -1.56 10.07 -4.21
CA SER A 41 -1.19 10.15 -2.79
C SER A 41 -0.23 9.02 -2.40
N VAL A 42 -0.40 7.83 -2.98
CA VAL A 42 0.47 6.67 -2.74
C VAL A 42 1.83 6.87 -3.41
N VAL A 43 1.87 7.41 -4.63
CA VAL A 43 3.12 7.79 -5.32
C VAL A 43 3.91 8.80 -4.50
N PHE A 44 3.25 9.85 -4.00
CA PHE A 44 3.90 10.84 -3.14
C PHE A 44 4.50 10.20 -1.88
N LEU A 45 3.77 9.28 -1.25
CA LEU A 45 4.30 8.57 -0.10
C LEU A 45 5.53 7.71 -0.45
N ALA A 46 5.53 7.08 -1.63
CA ALA A 46 6.69 6.33 -2.13
C ALA A 46 7.92 7.26 -2.30
N GLU A 47 7.73 8.48 -2.78
CA GLU A 47 8.79 9.49 -2.86
C GLU A 47 9.30 9.91 -1.48
N VAL A 48 8.41 10.05 -0.49
CA VAL A 48 8.80 10.33 0.90
C VAL A 48 9.65 9.21 1.49
N VAL A 49 9.23 7.95 1.30
CA VAL A 49 10.00 6.77 1.74
C VAL A 49 11.37 6.75 1.06
N ARG A 50 11.42 7.01 -0.25
CA ARG A 50 12.70 7.04 -0.98
C ARG A 50 13.63 8.17 -0.51
N ALA A 51 13.08 9.32 -0.12
CA ALA A 51 13.86 10.49 0.28
C ALA A 51 14.31 10.46 1.76
N GLY A 52 13.54 9.81 2.64
CA GLY A 52 13.77 9.87 4.08
C GLY A 52 13.59 8.55 4.84
N GLY A 53 13.31 7.47 4.14
CA GLY A 53 13.09 6.13 4.69
C GLY A 53 11.71 5.90 5.28
N ILE A 54 11.45 4.64 5.65
CA ILE A 54 10.20 4.17 6.22
C ILE A 54 9.86 4.91 7.53
N GLU A 55 10.85 5.13 8.40
CA GLU A 55 10.65 5.81 9.69
C GLU A 55 10.17 7.25 9.54
N ARG A 56 10.71 7.98 8.55
CA ARG A 56 10.25 9.34 8.22
C ARG A 56 8.79 9.33 7.77
N ALA A 57 8.42 8.37 6.92
CA ALA A 57 7.07 8.23 6.39
C ALA A 57 6.05 7.87 7.49
N ILE A 58 6.40 6.95 8.40
CA ILE A 58 5.56 6.59 9.56
C ILE A 58 5.34 7.79 10.49
N GLY A 59 6.38 8.61 10.67
CA GLY A 59 6.35 9.81 11.51
C GLY A 59 5.53 10.97 10.95
N LEU A 60 5.02 10.89 9.71
CA LEU A 60 4.13 11.91 9.18
C LEU A 60 2.81 11.94 10.00
N PRO A 61 2.33 13.14 10.40
CA PRO A 61 1.01 13.28 11.00
C PRO A 61 -0.08 12.69 10.10
N GLU A 62 0.02 12.97 8.80
CA GLU A 62 -0.94 12.58 7.78
C GLU A 62 -0.19 12.04 6.54
N PRO A 63 0.19 10.74 6.51
CA PRO A 63 0.86 10.13 5.36
C PRO A 63 -0.08 9.90 4.18
N LEU A 64 -1.40 9.80 4.43
CA LEU A 64 -2.46 9.73 3.43
C LEU A 64 -3.66 10.57 3.91
N PRO A 65 -4.54 11.04 3.00
CA PRO A 65 -5.57 12.05 3.28
C PRO A 65 -6.62 11.73 4.36
N THR A 66 -6.73 10.47 4.80
CA THR A 66 -7.70 10.08 5.83
C THR A 66 -7.05 9.19 6.89
N ASP A 67 -7.59 9.22 8.11
CA ASP A 67 -7.07 8.43 9.24
C ASP A 67 -7.07 6.92 8.97
N ALA A 68 -8.08 6.41 8.27
CA ALA A 68 -8.18 4.99 7.91
C ALA A 68 -7.06 4.58 6.95
N GLN A 69 -6.82 5.39 5.91
CA GLN A 69 -5.71 5.18 4.97
C GLN A 69 -4.36 5.31 5.68
N ALA A 70 -4.22 6.32 6.55
CA ALA A 70 -3.00 6.57 7.30
C ALA A 70 -2.67 5.45 8.29
N THR A 71 -3.68 4.87 8.94
CA THR A 71 -3.48 3.73 9.86
C THR A 71 -3.01 2.50 9.09
N LEU A 72 -3.72 2.16 8.01
CA LEU A 72 -3.40 1.01 7.16
C LEU A 72 -1.97 1.08 6.59
N ILE A 73 -1.60 2.25 6.04
CA ILE A 73 -0.29 2.41 5.42
C ILE A 73 0.84 2.38 6.44
N LYS A 74 0.62 2.92 7.66
CA LYS A 74 1.60 2.84 8.75
C LYS A 74 1.82 1.41 9.20
N ASP A 75 0.77 0.57 9.22
CA ASP A 75 0.91 -0.84 9.56
C ASP A 75 1.70 -1.61 8.50
N TRP A 76 1.43 -1.38 7.20
CA TRP A 76 2.22 -1.99 6.14
C TRP A 76 3.69 -1.55 6.16
N LEU A 77 3.95 -0.25 6.34
CA LEU A 77 5.30 0.29 6.43
C LEU A 77 6.08 -0.32 7.61
N ARG A 78 5.43 -0.52 8.76
CA ARG A 78 6.04 -1.22 9.90
C ARG A 78 6.36 -2.68 9.59
N SER A 79 5.50 -3.36 8.83
CA SER A 79 5.73 -4.75 8.41
C SER A 79 6.83 -4.90 7.35
N LEU A 80 7.02 -3.89 6.49
CA LEU A 80 8.09 -3.87 5.48
C LEU A 80 9.47 -3.66 6.10
N ARG A 81 9.53 -3.02 7.26
CA ARG A 81 10.77 -2.79 8.00
C ARG A 81 11.30 -4.12 8.53
N ARG A 82 12.46 -4.55 8.05
CA ARG A 82 13.18 -5.66 8.69
C ARG A 82 13.99 -5.18 9.89
N SER A 83 14.44 -6.13 10.71
CA SER A 83 15.12 -5.85 11.99
C SER A 83 16.52 -5.23 11.81
N ASP A 84 17.08 -5.32 10.61
CA ASP A 84 18.41 -4.90 10.18
C ASP A 84 18.46 -3.46 9.64
N GLY A 85 17.31 -2.83 9.33
CA GLY A 85 17.21 -1.38 9.11
C GLY A 85 18.04 -0.83 7.95
N GLU A 86 18.25 -1.62 6.90
CA GLU A 86 19.08 -1.24 5.75
C GLU A 86 18.32 -0.34 4.76
N THR A 87 19.04 0.58 4.11
CA THR A 87 18.53 1.43 3.01
C THR A 87 17.89 0.62 1.86
N ALA A 88 18.28 -0.65 1.70
CA ALA A 88 17.67 -1.57 0.74
C ALA A 88 16.18 -1.84 1.03
N ASP A 89 15.76 -1.80 2.30
CA ASP A 89 14.36 -1.97 2.69
C ASP A 89 13.53 -0.73 2.31
N ASP A 90 14.10 0.47 2.45
CA ASP A 90 13.44 1.73 2.07
C ASP A 90 13.18 1.79 0.56
N ASP A 91 14.18 1.47 -0.27
CA ASP A 91 14.03 1.44 -1.72
C ASP A 91 13.03 0.35 -2.16
N ARG A 92 13.04 -0.82 -1.51
CA ARG A 92 12.06 -1.88 -1.77
C ARG A 92 10.65 -1.45 -1.40
N ALA A 93 10.47 -0.80 -0.25
CA ALA A 93 9.18 -0.28 0.19
C ALA A 93 8.66 0.81 -0.77
N ALA A 94 9.53 1.73 -1.21
CA ALA A 94 9.17 2.73 -2.20
C ALA A 94 8.78 2.11 -3.55
N ALA A 95 9.53 1.10 -4.02
CA ALA A 95 9.19 0.38 -5.26
C ALA A 95 7.85 -0.35 -5.14
N TRP A 96 7.59 -0.99 -4.00
CA TRP A 96 6.32 -1.66 -3.72
C TRP A 96 5.14 -0.68 -3.70
N LEU A 97 5.28 0.48 -3.04
CA LEU A 97 4.24 1.52 -3.01
C LEU A 97 3.91 2.04 -4.42
N ASN A 98 4.92 2.24 -5.27
CA ASN A 98 4.69 2.63 -6.66
C ASN A 98 3.92 1.56 -7.44
N ALA A 99 4.28 0.29 -7.30
CA ALA A 99 3.57 -0.80 -7.95
C ALA A 99 2.11 -0.91 -7.46
N VAL A 100 1.84 -0.68 -6.17
CA VAL A 100 0.47 -0.58 -5.64
C VAL A 100 -0.30 0.59 -6.27
N ALA A 101 0.34 1.76 -6.40
CA ALA A 101 -0.26 2.92 -7.02
C ALA A 101 -0.63 2.68 -8.49
N ASP A 102 0.23 1.98 -9.24
CA ASP A 102 -0.02 1.62 -10.64
C ASP A 102 -1.23 0.69 -10.79
N ILE A 103 -1.34 -0.34 -9.94
CA ILE A 103 -2.50 -1.25 -9.95
C ILE A 103 -3.78 -0.52 -9.54
N LEU A 104 -3.70 0.35 -8.53
CA LEU A 104 -4.84 1.16 -8.07
C LEU A 104 -5.34 2.08 -9.19
N ASP A 105 -4.43 2.74 -9.90
CA ASP A 105 -4.76 3.60 -11.04
C ASP A 105 -5.40 2.81 -12.18
N LEU A 106 -4.84 1.65 -12.53
CA LEU A 106 -5.42 0.74 -13.53
C LEU A 106 -6.86 0.33 -13.17
N ARG A 107 -7.10 -0.07 -11.92
CA ARG A 107 -8.43 -0.47 -11.43
C ARG A 107 -9.45 0.66 -11.57
N ARG A 108 -9.06 1.89 -11.22
CA ARG A 108 -9.93 3.07 -11.31
C ARG A 108 -10.30 3.37 -12.76
N ARG A 109 -9.31 3.39 -13.67
CA ARG A 109 -9.55 3.61 -15.11
C ARG A 109 -10.44 2.54 -15.73
N THR A 110 -10.24 1.27 -15.36
CA THR A 110 -11.11 0.17 -15.86
C THR A 110 -12.55 0.32 -15.38
N ARG A 111 -12.78 0.75 -14.12
CA ARG A 111 -14.12 1.00 -13.61
C ARG A 111 -14.78 2.18 -14.31
N GLU A 112 -14.05 3.28 -14.49
CA GLU A 112 -14.54 4.48 -15.17
C GLU A 112 -14.93 4.18 -16.62
N GLY A 113 -14.08 3.48 -17.38
CA GLY A 113 -14.38 3.09 -18.75
C GLY A 113 -15.49 2.03 -18.89
N THR A 114 -15.79 1.25 -17.85
CA THR A 114 -16.96 0.36 -17.82
C THR A 114 -18.26 1.14 -17.61
N ASN A 115 -18.19 2.32 -16.98
CA ASN A 115 -19.36 3.16 -16.69
C ASN A 115 -19.75 4.08 -17.86
N GLU A 116 -19.00 4.03 -18.97
CA GLU A 116 -19.24 4.77 -20.22
C GLU A 116 -19.93 3.91 -21.31
N LEU A 117 -20.31 2.66 -20.99
CA LEU A 117 -21.01 1.71 -21.88
C LEU A 117 -22.43 1.42 -21.38
#